data_AF-A0A2A5SD52-F1
#
_entry.id   AF-A0A2A5SD52-F1
#
_cell.length_a   1.000
_cell.length_b   1.000
_cell.length_c   1.000
_cell.angle_alpha   90.00
_cell.angle_beta   90.00
_cell.angle_gamma   90.00
#
_symmetry.space_group_name_H-M   'P 1'
#
loop_
_entity.id
_entity.type
_entity.pdbx_description
1 polymer ?
#
loop_
_entity_poly.entity_id
_entity_poly.type
_entity_poly.pdbx_seq_one_letter_code
_entity_poly.pdbx_strand_id
1 'polypeptide(L)'
;MTAVKQLEEAYEDSKKDPLFQAELKELLKDYVGRENPLYYAKRLTEYAGGAKIYLKREDLNYTGAHKINNALGQVLLAKKM
;
A
#
# COMPACT_ATOMS: atom_id res chain seq x y z
N MET A 1 -23.66 12.05 11.91
CA MET A 1 -22.76 10.94 11.52
C MET A 1 -21.68 10.78 12.59
N THR A 2 -21.94 9.98 13.62
CA THR A 2 -21.00 9.83 14.75
C THR A 2 -19.82 8.93 14.40
N ALA A 3 -20.06 7.78 13.77
CA ALA A 3 -19.01 6.82 13.42
C ALA A 3 -17.97 7.36 12.42
N VAL A 4 -18.40 8.17 11.45
CA VAL A 4 -17.48 8.77 10.46
C VAL A 4 -16.54 9.77 11.13
N LYS A 5 -17.01 10.55 12.11
CA LYS A 5 -16.17 11.47 12.88
C LYS A 5 -15.16 10.74 13.75
N GLN A 6 -15.59 9.66 14.43
CA GLN A 6 -14.69 8.82 15.23
C GLN A 6 -13.58 8.20 14.37
N LEU A 7 -13.92 7.74 13.17
CA LEU A 7 -12.94 7.22 12.22
C LEU A 7 -11.93 8.30 11.78
N GLU A 8 -12.40 9.51 11.49
CA GLU A 8 -11.56 10.64 11.10
C GLU A 8 -10.58 11.03 12.22
N GLU A 9 -11.08 11.14 13.46
CA GLU A 9 -10.26 11.43 14.65
C GLU A 9 -9.19 10.35 14.86
N ALA A 10 -9.59 9.07 14.87
CA ALA A 10 -8.65 7.96 15.05
C ALA A 10 -7.60 7.89 13.94
N TYR A 11 -7.99 8.22 12.69
CA TYR A 11 -7.06 8.27 11.57
C TYR A 11 -6.03 9.40 11.74
N GLU A 12 -6.47 10.61 12.08
CA GLU A 12 -5.57 11.75 12.27
C GLU A 12 -4.58 11.56 13.42
N ASP A 13 -4.99 10.87 14.48
CA ASP A 13 -4.11 10.48 15.57
C ASP A 13 -3.12 9.39 15.14
N SER A 14 -3.61 8.33 14.49
CA SER A 14 -2.79 7.18 14.07
C SER A 14 -1.78 7.53 12.97
N LYS A 15 -2.12 8.50 12.13
CA LYS A 15 -1.23 9.04 11.09
C LYS A 15 0.03 9.69 11.69
N LYS A 16 -0.07 10.26 12.89
CA LYS A 16 1.05 10.93 13.59
C LYS A 16 1.75 10.02 14.60
N ASP A 17 1.14 8.89 14.94
CA ASP A 17 1.66 7.92 15.91
C ASP A 17 2.82 7.09 15.33
N PRO A 18 4.06 7.23 15.85
CA PRO A 18 5.22 6.49 15.36
C PRO A 18 5.09 4.97 15.51
N LEU A 19 4.37 4.48 16.53
CA LEU A 19 4.18 3.05 16.76
C LEU A 19 3.24 2.46 15.70
N PHE A 20 2.15 3.17 15.38
CA PHE A 20 1.25 2.78 14.30
C PHE A 20 1.98 2.72 12.95
N GLN A 21 2.80 3.73 12.66
CA GLN A 21 3.58 3.76 11.41
C GLN A 21 4.62 2.64 11.38
N ALA A 22 5.23 2.28 12.51
CA ALA A 22 6.17 1.17 12.60
C ALA A 22 5.48 -0.18 12.33
N GLU A 23 4.34 -0.46 12.98
CA GLU A 23 3.58 -1.70 12.77
C GLU A 23 3.09 -1.82 11.32
N LEU A 24 2.54 -0.73 10.75
CA LEU A 24 2.12 -0.72 9.35
C LEU A 24 3.30 -0.97 8.40
N LYS A 25 4.46 -0.35 8.66
CA LYS A 25 5.66 -0.53 7.84
C LYS A 25 6.20 -1.96 7.91
N GLU A 26 6.19 -2.57 9.09
CA GLU A 26 6.59 -3.97 9.29
C GLU A 26 5.67 -4.90 8.49
N LEU A 27 4.35 -4.75 8.61
CA LEU A 27 3.39 -5.55 7.84
C LEU A 27 3.54 -5.35 6.33
N LEU A 28 3.73 -4.10 5.87
CA LEU A 28 3.96 -3.81 4.45
C LEU A 28 5.25 -4.49 3.94
N LYS A 29 6.30 -4.56 4.74
CA LYS A 29 7.56 -5.17 4.36
C LYS A 29 7.51 -6.69 4.45
N ASP A 30 7.24 -7.22 5.63
CA ASP A 30 7.45 -8.63 5.97
C ASP A 30 6.23 -9.51 5.64
N TYR A 31 5.02 -8.94 5.61
CA TYR A 31 3.81 -9.68 5.24
C TYR A 31 3.36 -9.44 3.80
N VAL A 32 3.31 -8.18 3.34
CA VAL A 32 2.92 -7.88 1.95
C VAL A 32 4.03 -8.19 0.95
N GLY A 33 5.30 -8.07 1.36
CA GLY A 33 6.46 -8.29 0.51
C GLY A 33 6.97 -7.03 -0.22
N ARG A 34 6.70 -5.83 0.32
CA ARG A 34 7.21 -4.58 -0.26
C ARG A 34 8.71 -4.40 -0.01
N GLU A 35 9.43 -3.67 -0.85
CA GLU A 35 8.98 -2.91 -2.02
C GLU A 35 8.82 -3.74 -3.29
N ASN A 36 7.81 -3.41 -4.10
CA ASN A 36 7.64 -4.02 -5.41
C ASN A 36 8.59 -3.43 -6.45
N PRO A 37 9.14 -4.25 -7.36
CA PRO A 37 10.03 -3.78 -8.42
C PRO A 37 9.31 -2.87 -9.42
N LEU A 38 10.10 -1.98 -10.03
CA LEU A 38 9.70 -1.23 -11.23
C LEU A 38 10.31 -1.95 -12.45
N TYR A 39 9.48 -2.67 -13.19
CA TYR A 39 9.93 -3.54 -14.27
C TYR A 39 9.97 -2.81 -15.61
N TYR A 40 11.13 -2.77 -16.27
CA TYR A 40 11.24 -2.23 -17.62
C TYR A 40 10.72 -3.24 -18.67
N ALA A 41 9.59 -2.92 -19.30
CA ALA A 41 8.94 -3.80 -20.27
C ALA A 41 9.49 -3.55 -21.68
N LYS A 42 10.64 -4.16 -22.00
CA LYS A 42 11.34 -3.99 -23.29
C LYS A 42 10.44 -4.24 -24.52
N ARG A 43 9.71 -5.36 -24.53
CA ARG A 43 8.83 -5.73 -25.66
C ARG A 43 7.67 -4.74 -25.86
N LEU A 44 7.11 -4.21 -24.76
CA LEU A 44 6.08 -3.17 -24.85
C LEU A 44 6.68 -1.85 -25.34
N THR A 45 7.91 -1.52 -24.91
CA THR A 45 8.64 -0.33 -25.38
C THR A 45 8.87 -0.39 -26.90
N GLU A 46 9.29 -1.55 -27.42
CA GLU A 46 9.44 -1.79 -28.86
C GLU A 46 8.11 -1.63 -29.59
N TYR A 47 7.04 -2.25 -29.06
CA TYR A 47 5.70 -2.15 -29.61
C TYR A 47 5.15 -0.71 -29.63
N ALA A 48 5.48 0.09 -28.61
CA ALA A 48 5.03 1.48 -28.46
C ALA A 48 5.91 2.50 -29.22
N GLY A 49 6.73 2.07 -30.18
CA GLY A 49 7.53 2.97 -31.01
C GLY A 49 8.71 3.64 -30.28
N GLY A 50 9.22 3.04 -29.21
CA GLY A 50 10.41 3.52 -28.49
C GLY A 50 10.13 4.28 -27.20
N ALA A 51 8.86 4.54 -26.85
CA ALA A 51 8.50 5.08 -25.54
C ALA A 51 8.84 4.06 -24.42
N LYS A 52 9.64 4.46 -23.43
CA LYS A 52 10.04 3.56 -22.33
C LYS A 52 8.86 3.23 -21.43
N ILE A 53 8.43 1.96 -21.44
CA ILE A 53 7.34 1.47 -20.59
C ILE A 53 7.90 0.77 -19.35
N TYR A 54 7.48 1.22 -18.18
CA TYR A 54 7.77 0.61 -16.89
C TYR A 54 6.48 0.18 -16.20
N LEU A 55 6.49 -1.00 -15.60
CA LEU A 55 5.38 -1.55 -14.83
C LEU A 55 5.73 -1.50 -13.35
N LYS A 56 4.96 -0.76 -12.55
CA LYS A 56 5.06 -0.84 -11.09
C LYS A 56 4.33 -2.11 -10.64
N ARG A 57 5.09 -3.09 -10.16
CA ARG A 57 4.61 -4.48 -9.98
C ARG A 57 3.80 -4.71 -8.71
N GLU A 58 2.71 -3.95 -8.50
CA GLU A 58 1.79 -4.15 -7.36
C GLU A 58 1.01 -5.48 -7.46
N ASP A 59 1.05 -6.16 -8.61
CA ASP A 59 0.60 -7.54 -8.79
C ASP A 59 1.41 -8.55 -7.96
N LEU A 60 2.62 -8.20 -7.51
CA LEU A 60 3.47 -9.06 -6.69
C LEU A 60 3.20 -8.93 -5.18
N ASN A 61 2.36 -7.99 -4.76
CA ASN A 61 1.92 -7.94 -3.37
C ASN A 61 1.30 -9.27 -2.96
N TYR A 62 1.44 -9.65 -1.69
CA TYR A 62 0.58 -10.68 -1.11
C TYR A 62 -0.90 -10.35 -1.40
N THR A 63 -1.72 -11.35 -1.76
CA THR A 63 -3.08 -11.26 -2.35
C THR A 63 -3.18 -10.80 -3.82
N GLY A 64 -2.06 -10.43 -4.46
CA GLY A 64 -1.99 -10.20 -5.91
C GLY A 64 -2.43 -8.82 -6.41
N ALA A 65 -2.64 -7.84 -5.52
CA ALA A 65 -3.04 -6.49 -5.92
C ALA A 65 -2.67 -5.43 -4.86
N HIS A 66 -2.71 -4.15 -5.26
CA HIS A 66 -2.44 -3.00 -4.37
C HIS A 66 -3.45 -2.82 -3.22
N LYS A 67 -4.60 -3.50 -3.23
CA LYS A 67 -5.68 -3.31 -2.24
C LYS A 67 -5.24 -3.71 -0.82
N ILE A 68 -4.33 -4.67 -0.68
CA ILE A 68 -3.83 -5.11 0.62
C ILE A 68 -3.15 -3.98 1.40
N ASN A 69 -2.51 -3.03 0.70
CA ASN A 69 -1.85 -1.88 1.32
C ASN A 69 -2.84 -1.05 2.13
N ASN A 70 -4.01 -0.75 1.57
CA ASN A 70 -5.07 -0.01 2.27
C ASN A 70 -5.75 -0.88 3.33
N ALA A 71 -6.04 -2.16 3.00
CA ALA A 71 -6.73 -3.05 3.93
C ALA A 71 -5.98 -3.21 5.26
N LEU A 72 -4.65 -3.33 5.23
CA LEU A 72 -3.84 -3.41 6.45
C LEU A 72 -3.93 -2.12 7.27
N GLY A 73 -3.80 -0.95 6.64
CA GLY A 73 -3.93 0.33 7.33
C GLY A 73 -5.31 0.48 8.00
N GLN A 74 -6.38 0.09 7.31
CA GLN A 74 -7.74 0.15 7.88
C GLN A 74 -7.99 -0.89 8.97
N VAL A 75 -7.45 -2.11 8.86
CA VAL A 75 -7.56 -3.12 9.91
C VAL A 75 -6.81 -2.69 11.16
N LEU A 76 -5.62 -2.08 11.03
CA LEU A 76 -4.90 -1.52 12.17
C LEU A 76 -5.69 -0.38 12.82
N LEU A 77 -6.30 0.50 12.01
CA LEU A 77 -7.15 1.57 12.51
C LEU A 77 -8.36 1.03 13.27
N ALA A 78 -9.03 0.01 12.73
CA ALA A 78 -10.15 -0.67 13.38
C ALA A 78 -9.76 -1.41 14.67
N LYS A 79 -8.51 -1.88 14.81
CA LYS A 79 -8.00 -2.45 16.07
C LYS A 79 -7.81 -1.40 17.17
N LYS A 80 -7.63 -0.13 16.81
CA LYS A 80 -7.27 0.97 17.71
C LYS A 80 -8.46 1.83 18.13
N MET A 81 -9.50 1.90 17.29
CA MET A 81 -10.81 2.47 17.60
C MET A 81 -11.59 1.60 18.57
#